data_AF-A0A1S3FLJ3-F1
#
_entry.id   AF-A0A1S3FLJ3-F1
#
_cell.length_a   1.000
_cell.length_b   1.000
_cell.length_c   1.000
_cell.angle_alpha   90.00
_cell.angle_beta   90.00
_cell.angle_gamma   90.00
#
_symmetry.space_group_name_H-M   'P 1'
#
loop_
_entity.id
_entity.type
_entity.pdbx_description
1 polymer ?
#
loop_
_entity_poly.entity_id
_entity_poly.type
_entity_poly.pdbx_seq_one_letter_code
_entity_poly.pdbx_strand_id
1 'polypeptide(L)'
;MPSLPKEPHGSPPYPPPPPLPSHLSASCPGGSGAALLLGQGVGRNRCRAAHAGLRSCRCVEAEDGGRRSEVGEPEAQAELSCCSALSCLSVCPCVCARVLDRPQRPSCGCVACTVLLSLAILLAVVVTAALLFLNHSPVPGTAPPPVVSTGPAGANSALVTVERADSSRLSITIDPRCPDLADGFARLEGAQASVLRALTERPAQARRAGAPGQELLDTLADQLPRLLARASELQAECTGLRKVHSALGQGLSTLQSEQGHLIQLLSESQGHMAHLVNSIGDFLDALQRDRGLGRPRVKADLQRAPARGVRPRGCASSPPPRDCLDVLLSGQQEDGVYSIFPTHYPAGFQVYCDMRTDGGGWTVFQRREDGSVNFFRGWEAYREGFGKLTGEHWLGLKRIHALSTQATYELHVALEDFDNGTAYAHYGSFGVGLFSVDPEEDGYPLTVADYSGTAGDSLLKHSGMRFTTKDRDSDHSENNCAAFYRGAWWYRNCHTSNLNGQYLRGAHASYADGVEWASWTGWQYSLKFSEMKIRPAREGR
;
A
#
# COMPACT_ATOMS: atom_id res chain seq x y z
N MET A 1 39.29 3.33 55.58
CA MET A 1 40.17 2.58 54.65
C MET A 1 40.95 1.58 55.47
N PRO A 2 41.12 0.31 55.07
CA PRO A 2 40.60 -0.40 53.89
C PRO A 2 39.46 -1.39 54.33
N SER A 3 38.98 -2.43 53.62
CA SER A 3 39.43 -3.12 52.39
C SER A 3 38.27 -3.88 51.71
N LEU A 4 38.34 -4.02 50.38
CA LEU A 4 37.53 -4.96 49.56
C LEU A 4 38.26 -6.32 49.39
N PRO A 5 37.51 -7.43 49.29
CA PRO A 5 37.80 -8.50 48.32
C PRO A 5 36.52 -8.93 47.56
N LYS A 6 36.50 -8.95 46.22
CA LYS A 6 36.94 -10.01 45.29
C LYS A 6 36.03 -11.27 45.19
N GLU A 7 35.24 -11.30 44.11
CA GLU A 7 34.99 -12.48 43.23
C GLU A 7 36.34 -13.07 42.71
N PRO A 8 36.44 -14.34 42.22
CA PRO A 8 35.45 -15.03 41.36
C PRO A 8 35.30 -16.56 41.51
N HIS A 9 34.48 -17.17 40.63
CA HIS A 9 34.49 -18.53 40.01
C HIS A 9 33.03 -19.05 39.92
N GLY A 10 32.48 -19.64 38.84
CA GLY A 10 33.05 -20.22 37.62
C GLY A 10 32.35 -21.56 37.32
N SER A 11 31.27 -21.54 36.53
CA SER A 11 30.36 -22.70 36.33
C SER A 11 30.75 -23.61 35.14
N PRO A 12 30.46 -24.94 35.19
CA PRO A 12 30.87 -25.90 34.17
C PRO A 12 29.90 -26.00 32.96
N PRO A 13 30.37 -26.50 31.79
CA PRO A 13 29.54 -26.68 30.59
C PRO A 13 28.75 -28.01 30.60
N TYR A 14 27.54 -27.99 30.03
CA TYR A 14 26.71 -29.18 29.76
C TYR A 14 26.87 -29.69 28.30
N PRO A 15 26.58 -30.98 28.02
CA PRO A 15 26.94 -31.64 26.76
C PRO A 15 25.89 -31.46 25.63
N PRO A 16 26.27 -31.71 24.36
CA PRO A 16 25.37 -31.57 23.21
C PRO A 16 24.38 -32.74 23.03
N PRO A 17 23.19 -32.51 22.44
CA PRO A 17 22.20 -33.55 22.12
C PRO A 17 22.52 -34.33 20.82
N PRO A 18 21.92 -35.52 20.61
CA PRO A 18 22.25 -36.43 19.50
C PRO A 18 21.49 -36.13 18.18
N PRO A 19 21.98 -36.64 17.03
CA PRO A 19 21.33 -36.48 15.72
C PRO A 19 20.25 -37.54 15.45
N LEU A 20 19.22 -37.17 14.67
CA LEU A 20 18.14 -38.05 14.19
C LEU A 20 17.79 -37.71 12.71
N PRO A 21 17.07 -38.59 11.98
CA PRO A 21 17.63 -39.15 10.74
C PRO A 21 17.08 -38.59 9.43
N SER A 22 17.72 -39.01 8.33
CA SER A 22 17.36 -38.74 6.94
C SER A 22 16.30 -39.68 6.36
N HIS A 23 15.76 -39.25 5.21
CA HIS A 23 14.89 -39.96 4.25
C HIS A 23 13.39 -40.12 4.58
N LEU A 24 12.57 -39.54 3.70
CA LEU A 24 11.44 -40.23 3.08
C LEU A 24 11.13 -39.61 1.70
N SER A 25 10.84 -40.46 0.72
CA SER A 25 10.63 -40.10 -0.68
C SER A 25 9.24 -40.51 -1.19
N ALA A 26 8.55 -39.61 -1.90
CA ALA A 26 7.48 -39.93 -2.87
C ALA A 26 7.36 -38.72 -3.81
N SER A 27 7.35 -38.76 -5.16
CA SER A 27 6.91 -39.71 -6.20
C SER A 27 5.44 -39.57 -6.68
N CYS A 28 5.21 -38.55 -7.53
CA CYS A 28 4.20 -38.46 -8.63
C CYS A 28 2.69 -38.58 -8.28
N PRO A 29 1.75 -38.33 -9.23
CA PRO A 29 1.78 -37.64 -10.54
C PRO A 29 0.97 -36.28 -10.45
N GLY A 30 0.70 -35.45 -11.47
CA GLY A 30 0.59 -35.59 -12.92
C GLY A 30 -0.88 -35.75 -13.36
N GLY A 31 -1.47 -34.75 -14.04
CA GLY A 31 -2.85 -34.84 -14.56
C GLY A 31 -3.46 -33.53 -15.07
N SER A 32 -3.63 -33.41 -16.40
CA SER A 32 -4.27 -32.27 -17.08
C SER A 32 -5.81 -32.31 -17.04
N GLY A 33 -6.47 -31.17 -17.32
CA GLY A 33 -7.91 -31.18 -17.61
C GLY A 33 -8.52 -29.79 -17.83
N ALA A 34 -8.66 -29.36 -19.08
CA ALA A 34 -9.31 -28.10 -19.45
C ALA A 34 -10.83 -28.26 -19.68
N ALA A 35 -11.62 -27.20 -19.46
CA ALA A 35 -12.95 -27.05 -20.07
C ALA A 35 -13.33 -25.57 -20.21
N LEU A 36 -13.54 -25.12 -21.46
CA LEU A 36 -14.26 -23.89 -21.80
C LEU A 36 -15.75 -24.03 -21.44
N LEU A 37 -16.44 -22.90 -21.22
CA LEU A 37 -17.73 -22.63 -21.87
C LEU A 37 -18.08 -21.12 -21.83
N LEU A 38 -18.69 -20.65 -22.92
CA LEU A 38 -19.02 -19.25 -23.21
C LEU A 38 -20.49 -18.91 -22.87
N GLY A 39 -20.79 -17.63 -22.62
CA GLY A 39 -22.16 -17.11 -22.55
C GLY A 39 -22.21 -15.58 -22.70
N GLN A 40 -22.92 -15.08 -23.74
CA GLN A 40 -22.98 -13.66 -24.13
C GLN A 40 -24.32 -12.96 -23.77
N GLY A 41 -24.33 -11.62 -23.81
CA GLY A 41 -25.54 -10.76 -23.90
C GLY A 41 -25.41 -9.49 -23.04
N VAL A 42 -24.99 -8.31 -23.52
CA VAL A 42 -25.52 -7.38 -24.56
C VAL A 42 -26.88 -6.74 -24.19
N GLY A 43 -26.91 -5.41 -23.93
CA GLY A 43 -28.14 -4.71 -23.52
C GLY A 43 -28.08 -3.19 -23.26
N ARG A 44 -27.49 -2.44 -24.20
CA ARG A 44 -27.62 -0.98 -24.50
C ARG A 44 -28.80 -0.14 -23.92
N ASN A 45 -28.47 1.14 -23.61
CA ASN A 45 -29.12 2.42 -24.01
C ASN A 45 -29.88 3.35 -23.01
N ARG A 46 -29.25 4.54 -22.83
CA ARG A 46 -29.76 5.93 -23.04
C ARG A 46 -30.52 6.71 -21.95
N CYS A 47 -30.09 7.98 -21.89
CA CYS A 47 -30.50 9.12 -21.07
C CYS A 47 -31.93 9.64 -21.33
N ARG A 48 -32.47 10.40 -20.35
CA ARG A 48 -33.01 11.76 -20.59
C ARG A 48 -33.19 12.57 -19.30
N ALA A 49 -33.00 13.88 -19.40
CA ALA A 49 -33.31 14.88 -18.36
C ALA A 49 -34.52 15.73 -18.77
N ALA A 50 -35.26 16.34 -17.81
CA ALA A 50 -35.91 17.66 -17.96
C ALA A 50 -36.71 18.15 -16.71
N HIS A 51 -36.43 19.40 -16.31
CA HIS A 51 -37.34 20.47 -15.84
C HIS A 51 -38.26 20.37 -14.58
N ALA A 52 -37.83 21.08 -13.52
CA ALA A 52 -38.40 22.34 -12.99
C ALA A 52 -39.87 22.46 -12.45
N GLY A 53 -40.00 23.07 -11.26
CA GLY A 53 -41.25 23.65 -10.72
C GLY A 53 -41.01 24.60 -9.53
N LEU A 54 -41.63 25.79 -9.55
CA LEU A 54 -41.50 26.89 -8.55
C LEU A 54 -42.77 27.04 -7.69
N ARG A 55 -42.59 27.44 -6.41
CA ARG A 55 -43.46 28.26 -5.50
C ARG A 55 -42.98 28.05 -4.04
N SER A 56 -43.17 28.92 -3.04
CA SER A 56 -43.25 30.38 -2.84
C SER A 56 -43.79 30.61 -1.40
N CYS A 57 -43.04 31.32 -0.56
CA CYS A 57 -43.41 32.11 0.63
C CYS A 57 -44.32 31.56 1.76
N ARG A 58 -43.79 31.61 3.00
CA ARG A 58 -44.29 32.49 4.10
C ARG A 58 -43.31 32.53 5.29
N CYS A 59 -43.13 33.74 5.86
CA CYS A 59 -42.56 33.97 7.20
C CYS A 59 -43.59 34.72 8.05
N VAL A 60 -43.42 34.69 9.38
CA VAL A 60 -44.22 35.43 10.37
C VAL A 60 -43.26 36.10 11.35
N GLU A 61 -43.49 37.37 11.67
CA GLU A 61 -42.72 38.16 12.63
C GLU A 61 -43.35 38.12 14.04
N ALA A 62 -42.56 38.42 15.06
CA ALA A 62 -43.01 38.85 16.39
C ALA A 62 -41.93 39.74 17.02
N GLU A 63 -42.35 40.82 17.71
CA GLU A 63 -41.49 41.86 18.27
C GLU A 63 -41.25 41.76 19.79
N ASP A 64 -40.19 42.46 20.24
CA ASP A 64 -40.21 43.51 21.30
C ASP A 64 -39.41 43.32 22.61
N GLY A 65 -38.80 44.44 23.06
CA GLY A 65 -38.36 44.78 24.43
C GLY A 65 -37.03 44.18 24.97
N GLY A 66 -36.10 44.92 25.61
CA GLY A 66 -35.94 46.38 25.79
C GLY A 66 -35.22 46.79 27.10
N ARG A 67 -34.24 47.72 27.02
CA ARG A 67 -33.59 48.54 28.11
C ARG A 67 -32.59 47.85 29.08
N ARG A 68 -31.67 48.54 29.79
CA ARG A 68 -30.82 49.78 29.57
C ARG A 68 -29.89 49.99 30.80
N SER A 69 -28.74 50.69 30.62
CA SER A 69 -27.99 51.48 31.66
C SER A 69 -27.22 50.74 32.78
N GLU A 70 -26.11 51.22 33.37
CA GLU A 70 -25.04 52.19 32.96
C GLU A 70 -23.90 52.27 34.03
N VAL A 71 -22.73 52.80 33.64
CA VAL A 71 -21.69 53.51 34.47
C VAL A 71 -20.83 52.72 35.50
N GLY A 72 -19.50 52.95 35.48
CA GLY A 72 -18.60 52.67 36.63
C GLY A 72 -17.09 52.49 36.35
N GLU A 73 -16.37 53.53 35.92
CA GLU A 73 -14.89 53.68 36.05
C GLU A 73 -14.59 54.64 37.24
N PRO A 74 -13.33 54.88 37.73
CA PRO A 74 -12.00 54.73 37.10
C PRO A 74 -11.00 53.93 38.02
N GLU A 75 -9.65 54.06 38.07
CA GLU A 75 -8.63 54.97 37.48
C GLU A 75 -7.19 54.36 37.54
N ALA A 76 -6.32 54.71 36.57
CA ALA A 76 -4.84 54.93 36.65
C ALA A 76 -3.85 53.90 37.31
N GLN A 77 -2.58 53.73 36.87
CA GLN A 77 -1.77 54.35 35.81
C GLN A 77 -0.47 53.57 35.49
N ALA A 78 0.05 53.78 34.26
CA ALA A 78 1.47 53.73 33.82
C ALA A 78 2.26 52.38 33.81
N GLU A 79 3.10 52.06 32.81
CA GLU A 79 3.33 52.64 31.46
C GLU A 79 4.05 51.60 30.54
N LEU A 80 3.74 51.66 29.22
CA LEU A 80 4.51 51.35 27.99
C LEU A 80 5.65 50.28 27.99
N SER A 81 5.87 49.47 26.93
CA SER A 81 5.73 49.78 25.49
C SER A 81 5.70 48.54 24.56
N CYS A 82 5.03 48.68 23.40
CA CYS A 82 5.08 47.89 22.13
C CYS A 82 5.02 46.34 22.17
N CYS A 83 3.93 45.67 21.76
CA CYS A 83 3.30 45.55 20.40
C CYS A 83 3.92 44.46 19.51
N SER A 84 3.18 43.61 18.76
CA SER A 84 1.75 43.22 18.72
C SER A 84 1.64 42.10 17.64
N ALA A 85 1.07 40.91 17.87
CA ALA A 85 -0.34 40.56 18.09
C ALA A 85 -1.24 40.66 16.84
N LEU A 86 -1.87 39.54 16.46
CA LEU A 86 -3.17 39.49 15.78
C LEU A 86 -3.76 38.06 15.81
N SER A 87 -4.85 37.90 16.57
CA SER A 87 -5.68 36.69 16.63
C SER A 87 -7.15 37.10 16.71
N CYS A 88 -8.03 36.26 16.16
CA CYS A 88 -9.49 36.29 16.32
C CYS A 88 -10.26 37.51 15.77
N LEU A 89 -11.24 37.26 14.90
CA LEU A 89 -12.65 37.20 15.32
C LEU A 89 -13.58 36.71 14.20
N SER A 90 -14.64 36.01 14.59
CA SER A 90 -15.74 35.57 13.72
C SER A 90 -16.75 36.70 13.47
N VAL A 91 -17.30 36.80 12.26
CA VAL A 91 -18.58 37.49 12.01
C VAL A 91 -19.41 36.73 10.97
N CYS A 92 -20.69 36.55 11.26
CA CYS A 92 -21.77 36.27 10.31
C CYS A 92 -22.91 37.30 10.58
N PRO A 93 -23.90 37.47 9.68
CA PRO A 93 -23.86 38.61 8.76
C PRO A 93 -25.00 39.62 8.96
N CYS A 94 -24.81 40.86 8.46
CA CYS A 94 -25.88 41.85 8.34
C CYS A 94 -26.15 42.22 6.87
N VAL A 95 -27.43 42.15 6.48
CA VAL A 95 -27.93 42.58 5.17
C VAL A 95 -28.25 44.07 5.20
N CYS A 96 -27.61 44.88 4.36
CA CYS A 96 -28.00 46.28 4.16
C CYS A 96 -28.88 46.45 2.92
N ALA A 97 -30.10 46.97 3.14
CA ALA A 97 -30.98 47.42 2.07
C ALA A 97 -30.45 48.73 1.44
N ARG A 98 -30.81 48.97 0.17
CA ARG A 98 -30.39 50.17 -0.58
C ARG A 98 -31.14 51.42 -0.09
N VAL A 99 -30.40 52.51 0.11
CA VAL A 99 -30.91 53.90 0.09
C VAL A 99 -30.15 54.67 -1.01
N LEU A 100 -30.84 55.58 -1.70
CA LEU A 100 -30.36 56.22 -2.93
C LEU A 100 -29.29 57.31 -2.73
N ASP A 101 -28.43 57.39 -3.74
CA ASP A 101 -27.69 58.54 -4.28
C ASP A 101 -27.28 59.71 -3.36
N ARG A 102 -25.96 59.77 -3.09
CA ARG A 102 -25.16 61.00 -3.26
C ARG A 102 -23.77 60.65 -3.82
N PRO A 103 -23.18 61.49 -4.69
CA PRO A 103 -21.85 61.23 -5.25
C PRO A 103 -20.76 61.56 -4.22
N GLN A 104 -20.37 60.58 -3.41
CA GLN A 104 -19.17 60.70 -2.58
C GLN A 104 -17.92 60.37 -3.41
N ARG A 105 -16.96 61.30 -3.41
CA ARG A 105 -15.61 61.07 -3.94
C ARG A 105 -15.04 59.83 -3.24
N PRO A 106 -14.38 58.90 -3.96
CA PRO A 106 -13.87 57.69 -3.33
C PRO A 106 -12.85 58.07 -2.25
N SER A 107 -13.08 57.59 -1.03
CA SER A 107 -12.13 57.81 0.07
C SER A 107 -10.80 57.14 -0.27
N CYS A 108 -9.70 57.74 0.19
CA CYS A 108 -8.35 57.28 -0.15
C CYS A 108 -8.14 55.78 0.17
N GLY A 109 -8.77 55.28 1.25
CA GLY A 109 -8.75 53.86 1.62
C GLY A 109 -9.44 52.93 0.62
N CYS A 110 -10.55 53.34 -0.02
CA CYS A 110 -11.19 52.52 -1.06
C CYS A 110 -10.32 52.40 -2.31
N VAL A 111 -9.64 53.48 -2.71
CA VAL A 111 -8.70 53.46 -3.85
C VAL A 111 -7.46 52.64 -3.53
N ALA A 112 -6.90 52.78 -2.32
CA ALA A 112 -5.78 51.96 -1.87
C ALA A 112 -6.15 50.46 -1.85
N CYS A 113 -7.35 50.11 -1.37
CA CYS A 113 -7.81 48.72 -1.31
C CYS A 113 -8.01 48.12 -2.72
N THR A 114 -8.60 48.85 -3.67
CA THR A 114 -8.74 48.36 -5.05
C THR A 114 -7.40 48.27 -5.79
N VAL A 115 -6.44 49.16 -5.50
CA VAL A 115 -5.07 49.08 -6.01
C VAL A 115 -4.33 47.87 -5.43
N LEU A 116 -4.45 47.60 -4.13
CA LEU A 116 -3.84 46.41 -3.50
C LEU A 116 -4.47 45.09 -3.99
N LEU A 117 -5.79 45.04 -4.15
CA LEU A 117 -6.48 43.87 -4.71
C LEU A 117 -6.10 43.62 -6.18
N SER A 118 -5.99 44.68 -6.99
CA SER A 118 -5.55 44.53 -8.39
C SER A 118 -4.08 44.14 -8.50
N LEU A 119 -3.20 44.63 -7.62
CA LEU A 119 -1.81 44.15 -7.49
C LEU A 119 -1.73 42.69 -7.06
N ALA A 120 -2.55 42.25 -6.10
CA ALA A 120 -2.60 40.86 -5.65
C ALA A 120 -3.09 39.91 -6.75
N ILE A 121 -4.13 40.31 -7.50
CA ILE A 121 -4.61 39.57 -8.67
C ILE A 121 -3.55 39.53 -9.78
N LEU A 122 -2.86 40.65 -10.03
CA LEU A 122 -1.78 40.69 -11.02
C LEU A 122 -0.62 39.75 -10.63
N LEU A 123 -0.22 39.74 -9.36
CA LEU A 123 0.75 38.80 -8.82
C LEU A 123 0.30 37.35 -8.95
N ALA A 124 -0.96 37.04 -8.60
CA ALA A 124 -1.50 35.69 -8.75
C ALA A 124 -1.52 35.24 -10.22
N VAL A 125 -1.90 36.11 -11.15
CA VAL A 125 -1.87 35.84 -12.60
C VAL A 125 -0.44 35.67 -13.09
N VAL A 126 0.52 36.49 -12.66
CA VAL A 126 1.94 36.36 -13.04
C VAL A 126 2.56 35.09 -12.47
N VAL A 127 2.26 34.72 -11.22
CA VAL A 127 2.72 33.45 -10.62
C VAL A 127 2.09 32.25 -11.32
N THR A 128 0.79 32.30 -11.63
CA THR A 128 0.11 31.22 -12.35
C THR A 128 0.63 31.10 -13.79
N ALA A 129 0.87 32.22 -14.46
CA ALA A 129 1.49 32.26 -15.78
C ALA A 129 2.95 31.78 -15.74
N ALA A 130 3.71 32.08 -14.68
CA ALA A 130 5.06 31.58 -14.49
C ALA A 130 5.09 30.07 -14.20
N LEU A 131 4.16 29.55 -13.39
CA LEU A 131 4.00 28.11 -13.16
C LEU A 131 3.57 27.38 -14.44
N LEU A 132 2.63 27.95 -15.21
CA LEU A 132 2.26 27.43 -16.52
C LEU A 132 3.41 27.54 -17.53
N PHE A 133 4.23 28.59 -17.49
CA PHE A 133 5.41 28.74 -18.35
C PHE A 133 6.55 27.80 -17.93
N LEU A 134 6.69 27.46 -16.66
CA LEU A 134 7.59 26.41 -16.17
C LEU A 134 7.11 25.01 -16.58
N ASN A 135 5.78 24.77 -16.60
CA ASN A 135 5.19 23.53 -17.12
C ASN A 135 5.14 23.44 -18.67
N HIS A 136 5.13 24.58 -19.38
CA HIS A 136 5.08 24.65 -20.85
C HIS A 136 6.39 25.07 -21.51
N SER A 137 7.45 25.32 -20.73
CA SER A 137 8.81 25.41 -21.28
C SER A 137 9.19 24.03 -21.82
N PRO A 138 9.41 23.86 -23.14
CA PRO A 138 9.86 22.59 -23.66
C PRO A 138 11.24 22.30 -23.07
N VAL A 139 11.37 21.18 -22.37
CA VAL A 139 12.66 20.71 -21.83
C VAL A 139 13.66 20.61 -23.00
N PRO A 140 14.76 21.39 -22.99
CA PRO A 140 15.81 21.23 -23.98
C PRO A 140 16.57 19.94 -23.64
N GLY A 141 16.26 18.86 -24.37
CA GLY A 141 16.84 17.54 -24.12
C GLY A 141 15.83 16.50 -23.67
N THR A 142 14.87 16.17 -24.53
CA THR A 142 14.19 14.87 -24.47
C THR A 142 15.17 13.76 -24.86
N ALA A 143 15.96 13.29 -23.90
CA ALA A 143 16.52 11.95 -24.01
C ALA A 143 15.37 10.94 -23.84
N PRO A 144 15.21 9.96 -24.75
CA PRO A 144 14.24 8.88 -24.55
C PRO A 144 14.62 8.04 -23.31
N PRO A 145 13.67 7.29 -22.72
CA PRO A 145 14.01 6.32 -21.67
C PRO A 145 15.09 5.35 -22.18
N PRO A 146 16.01 4.89 -21.30
CA PRO A 146 17.17 4.12 -21.72
C PRO A 146 16.75 2.84 -22.45
N VAL A 147 17.10 2.75 -23.73
CA VAL A 147 16.75 1.62 -24.57
C VAL A 147 17.69 0.46 -24.24
N VAL A 148 17.15 -0.56 -23.56
CA VAL A 148 17.86 -1.81 -23.29
C VAL A 148 17.72 -2.70 -24.52
N SER A 149 18.79 -2.78 -25.31
CA SER A 149 18.87 -3.65 -26.49
C SER A 149 19.73 -4.87 -26.19
N THR A 150 19.20 -6.06 -26.44
CA THR A 150 19.95 -7.33 -26.42
C THR A 150 20.45 -7.66 -27.83
N GLY A 151 21.77 -7.73 -28.00
CA GLY A 151 22.38 -8.09 -29.28
C GLY A 151 22.37 -9.60 -29.52
N PRO A 152 22.36 -10.08 -30.78
CA PRO A 152 22.55 -11.49 -31.08
C PRO A 152 23.93 -11.95 -30.61
N ALA A 153 24.02 -13.19 -30.11
CA ALA A 153 25.25 -13.75 -29.55
C ALA A 153 26.32 -14.03 -30.63
N GLY A 154 27.09 -13.00 -30.97
CA GLY A 154 28.29 -13.05 -31.81
C GLY A 154 29.55 -12.71 -31.03
N ALA A 155 30.69 -13.28 -31.44
CA ALA A 155 31.94 -13.29 -30.67
C ALA A 155 32.54 -11.92 -30.27
N ASN A 156 32.05 -10.82 -30.85
CA ASN A 156 32.51 -9.44 -30.59
C ASN A 156 31.35 -8.47 -30.27
N SER A 157 30.21 -8.99 -29.79
CA SER A 157 29.00 -8.19 -29.52
C SER A 157 28.70 -8.12 -28.02
N ALA A 158 28.41 -6.93 -27.51
CA ALA A 158 28.04 -6.74 -26.11
C ALA A 158 26.68 -7.41 -25.81
N LEU A 159 26.61 -8.16 -24.71
CA LEU A 159 25.41 -8.94 -24.35
C LEU A 159 24.25 -8.02 -23.93
N VAL A 160 24.58 -6.95 -23.21
CA VAL A 160 23.67 -5.87 -22.84
C VAL A 160 24.38 -4.54 -23.06
N THR A 161 23.80 -3.69 -23.90
CA THR A 161 24.17 -2.27 -24.01
C THR A 161 23.09 -1.43 -23.38
N VAL A 162 23.46 -0.62 -22.39
CA VAL A 162 22.61 0.42 -21.81
C VAL A 162 23.12 1.78 -22.30
N GLU A 163 22.33 2.44 -23.12
CA GLU A 163 22.60 3.82 -23.56
C GLU A 163 21.87 4.78 -22.62
N ARG A 164 22.65 5.61 -21.91
CA ARG A 164 22.15 6.54 -20.90
C ARG A 164 21.82 7.89 -21.54
N ALA A 165 20.92 8.65 -20.89
CA ALA A 165 20.41 9.94 -21.35
C ALA A 165 21.48 11.02 -21.63
N ASP A 166 22.70 10.85 -21.12
CA ASP A 166 23.88 11.71 -21.33
C ASP A 166 24.73 11.30 -22.56
N SER A 167 24.22 10.41 -23.41
CA SER A 167 24.94 9.76 -24.52
C SER A 167 26.12 8.85 -24.08
N SER A 168 26.26 8.55 -22.79
CA SER A 168 27.24 7.56 -22.34
C SER A 168 26.71 6.15 -22.59
N ARG A 169 27.56 5.28 -23.14
CA ARG A 169 27.24 3.88 -23.43
C ARG A 169 27.91 2.97 -22.41
N LEU A 170 27.10 2.29 -21.60
CA LEU A 170 27.58 1.20 -20.75
C LEU A 170 27.39 -0.12 -21.50
N SER A 171 28.45 -0.60 -22.15
CA SER A 171 28.48 -1.89 -22.82
C SER A 171 29.01 -2.97 -21.88
N ILE A 172 28.14 -3.85 -21.38
CA ILE A 172 28.56 -5.00 -20.59
C ILE A 172 29.00 -6.10 -21.57
N THR A 173 30.32 -6.16 -21.81
CA THR A 173 30.99 -7.25 -22.52
C THR A 173 31.52 -8.26 -21.52
N ILE A 174 31.05 -9.51 -21.61
CA ILE A 174 31.75 -10.64 -21.02
C ILE A 174 33.01 -10.85 -21.87
N ASP A 175 34.21 -10.80 -21.29
CA ASP A 175 35.46 -10.95 -22.05
C ASP A 175 35.44 -12.31 -22.78
N PRO A 176 35.57 -12.37 -24.12
CA PRO A 176 35.64 -13.63 -24.86
C PRO A 176 36.88 -14.47 -24.52
N ARG A 177 37.80 -13.96 -23.68
CA ARG A 177 38.90 -14.71 -23.06
C ARG A 177 38.59 -15.22 -21.65
N CYS A 178 37.35 -15.09 -21.14
CA CYS A 178 36.91 -15.97 -20.07
C CYS A 178 37.05 -17.41 -20.55
N PRO A 179 37.95 -18.24 -19.96
CA PRO A 179 38.17 -19.58 -20.46
C PRO A 179 36.88 -20.38 -20.33
N ASP A 180 36.49 -21.09 -21.39
CA ASP A 180 35.39 -22.04 -21.31
C ASP A 180 35.80 -23.19 -20.39
N LEU A 181 35.41 -23.06 -19.13
CA LEU A 181 35.74 -23.99 -18.07
C LEU A 181 35.22 -25.39 -18.36
N ALA A 182 34.24 -25.58 -19.24
CA ALA A 182 33.80 -26.92 -19.66
C ALA A 182 34.94 -27.74 -20.27
N ASP A 183 35.73 -27.13 -21.16
CA ASP A 183 36.84 -27.79 -21.84
C ASP A 183 38.06 -27.96 -20.91
N GLY A 184 38.22 -27.04 -19.94
CA GLY A 184 39.19 -27.14 -18.87
C GLY A 184 38.90 -28.28 -17.88
N PHE A 185 37.63 -28.40 -17.43
CA PHE A 185 37.20 -29.45 -16.50
C PHE A 185 37.27 -30.84 -17.16
N ALA A 186 36.84 -31.01 -18.41
CA ALA A 186 36.96 -32.29 -19.12
C ALA A 186 38.43 -32.76 -19.25
N ARG A 187 39.37 -31.83 -19.51
CA ARG A 187 40.81 -32.13 -19.51
C ARG A 187 41.33 -32.44 -18.10
N LEU A 188 40.82 -31.78 -17.07
CA LEU A 188 41.17 -32.02 -15.67
C LEU A 188 40.72 -33.42 -15.22
N GLU A 189 39.49 -33.82 -15.53
CA GLU A 189 38.95 -35.17 -15.28
C GLU A 189 39.75 -36.25 -16.02
N GLY A 190 40.10 -36.02 -17.30
CA GLY A 190 40.95 -36.93 -18.07
C GLY A 190 42.37 -37.06 -17.52
N ALA A 191 42.98 -35.96 -17.08
CA ALA A 191 44.27 -35.95 -16.41
C ALA A 191 44.20 -36.67 -15.05
N GLN A 192 43.16 -36.42 -14.26
CA GLN A 192 42.94 -37.05 -12.96
C GLN A 192 42.71 -38.56 -13.09
N ALA A 193 41.89 -39.01 -14.04
CA ALA A 193 41.69 -40.43 -14.31
C ALA A 193 43.00 -41.13 -14.70
N SER A 194 43.90 -40.42 -15.38
CA SER A 194 45.24 -40.90 -15.74
C SER A 194 46.18 -40.94 -14.53
N VAL A 195 46.13 -39.93 -13.65
CA VAL A 195 46.91 -39.89 -12.39
C VAL A 195 46.44 -40.97 -11.40
N LEU A 196 45.13 -41.15 -11.22
CA LEU A 196 44.58 -42.21 -10.37
C LEU A 196 44.99 -43.58 -10.88
N ARG A 197 44.92 -43.82 -12.20
CA ARG A 197 45.37 -45.07 -12.83
C ARG A 197 46.87 -45.32 -12.59
N ALA A 198 47.71 -44.31 -12.79
CA ALA A 198 49.15 -44.39 -12.53
C ALA A 198 49.52 -44.61 -11.05
N LEU A 199 48.68 -44.14 -10.11
CA LEU A 199 48.83 -44.42 -8.68
C LEU A 199 48.39 -45.86 -8.33
N THR A 200 47.34 -46.39 -8.96
CA THR A 200 46.89 -47.78 -8.77
C THR A 200 47.76 -48.83 -9.45
N GLU A 201 48.43 -48.50 -10.56
CA GLU A 201 49.28 -49.43 -11.32
C GLU A 201 50.73 -49.51 -10.80
N ARG A 202 51.11 -48.70 -9.80
CA ARG A 202 52.46 -48.77 -9.21
C ARG A 202 52.70 -50.15 -8.58
N PRO A 203 53.75 -50.90 -9.00
CA PRO A 203 53.95 -52.26 -8.54
C PRO A 203 54.25 -52.32 -7.04
N ALA A 204 53.87 -53.43 -6.40
CA ALA A 204 53.90 -53.64 -4.95
C ALA A 204 55.29 -53.58 -4.28
N GLN A 205 56.35 -53.26 -5.02
CA GLN A 205 57.73 -53.16 -4.54
C GLN A 205 58.03 -51.87 -3.77
N ALA A 206 57.23 -50.82 -3.90
CA ALA A 206 57.40 -49.58 -3.11
C ALA A 206 56.96 -49.71 -1.63
N ARG A 207 56.17 -50.74 -1.26
CA ARG A 207 55.59 -50.93 0.09
C ARG A 207 56.59 -51.32 1.19
N ARG A 208 57.91 -51.15 1.00
CA ARG A 208 58.96 -51.62 1.94
C ARG A 208 59.93 -50.54 2.44
N ALA A 209 59.75 -49.28 2.08
CA ALA A 209 60.51 -48.17 2.66
C ALA A 209 59.57 -47.24 3.44
N GLY A 210 59.69 -47.24 4.77
CA GLY A 210 58.94 -46.31 5.62
C GLY A 210 59.42 -44.88 5.41
N ALA A 211 58.61 -44.06 4.75
CA ALA A 211 58.89 -42.65 4.50
C ALA A 211 57.64 -41.79 4.77
N PRO A 212 57.79 -40.59 5.35
CA PRO A 212 56.66 -39.74 5.79
C PRO A 212 55.80 -39.17 4.63
N GLY A 213 56.13 -39.47 3.37
CA GLY A 213 55.30 -39.08 2.21
C GLY A 213 54.11 -40.00 1.93
N GLN A 214 54.04 -41.17 2.56
CA GLN A 214 52.97 -42.16 2.30
C GLN A 214 51.62 -41.68 2.83
N GLU A 215 51.59 -41.17 4.06
CA GLU A 215 50.38 -40.67 4.75
C GLU A 215 49.79 -39.44 4.06
N LEU A 216 50.65 -38.58 3.50
CA LEU A 216 50.23 -37.45 2.67
C LEU A 216 49.58 -37.90 1.36
N LEU A 217 50.09 -38.97 0.72
CA LEU A 217 49.51 -39.54 -0.48
C LEU A 217 48.14 -40.18 -0.21
N ASP A 218 48.02 -40.94 0.87
CA ASP A 218 46.76 -41.59 1.25
C ASP A 218 45.69 -40.55 1.63
N THR A 219 46.09 -39.46 2.31
CA THR A 219 45.22 -38.29 2.57
C THR A 219 44.79 -37.62 1.26
N LEU A 220 45.71 -37.40 0.32
CA LEU A 220 45.39 -36.80 -0.98
C LEU A 220 44.41 -37.67 -1.77
N ALA A 221 44.55 -39.00 -1.70
CA ALA A 221 43.69 -39.97 -2.38
C ALA A 221 42.25 -40.01 -1.84
N ASP A 222 42.03 -39.77 -0.54
CA ASP A 222 40.68 -39.65 0.03
C ASP A 222 40.03 -38.27 -0.23
N GLN A 223 40.81 -37.19 -0.31
CA GLN A 223 40.28 -35.84 -0.48
C GLN A 223 39.98 -35.47 -1.94
N LEU A 224 40.75 -35.98 -2.90
CA LEU A 224 40.55 -35.69 -4.34
C LEU A 224 39.14 -36.05 -4.87
N PRO A 225 38.58 -37.24 -4.56
CA PRO A 225 37.24 -37.61 -5.02
C PRO A 225 36.13 -36.74 -4.44
N ARG A 226 36.28 -36.28 -3.18
CA ARG A 226 35.30 -35.41 -2.49
C ARG A 226 35.26 -34.02 -3.12
N LEU A 227 36.43 -33.44 -3.40
CA LEU A 227 36.54 -32.17 -4.11
C LEU A 227 35.99 -32.27 -5.53
N LEU A 228 36.20 -33.39 -6.22
CA LEU A 228 35.66 -33.58 -7.57
C LEU A 228 34.13 -33.75 -7.57
N ALA A 229 33.57 -34.51 -6.63
CA ALA A 229 32.12 -34.61 -6.46
C ALA A 229 31.50 -33.22 -6.27
N ARG A 230 32.10 -32.38 -5.40
CA ARG A 230 31.62 -31.01 -5.17
C ARG A 230 31.76 -30.11 -6.41
N ALA A 231 32.82 -30.28 -7.21
CA ALA A 231 32.96 -29.57 -8.48
C ALA A 231 31.87 -29.97 -9.50
N SER A 232 31.56 -31.27 -9.60
CA SER A 232 30.50 -31.78 -10.50
C SER A 232 29.09 -31.31 -10.09
N GLU A 233 28.84 -31.17 -8.79
CA GLU A 233 27.61 -30.65 -8.20
C GLU A 233 27.43 -29.16 -8.56
N LEU A 234 28.47 -28.34 -8.33
CA LEU A 234 28.51 -26.93 -8.76
C LEU A 234 28.34 -26.76 -10.27
N GLN A 235 28.90 -27.67 -11.09
CA GLN A 235 28.71 -27.66 -12.53
C GLN A 235 27.25 -27.96 -12.91
N ALA A 236 26.61 -28.91 -12.23
CA ALA A 236 25.18 -29.20 -12.43
C ALA A 236 24.31 -27.98 -12.07
N GLU A 237 24.54 -27.33 -10.92
CA GLU A 237 23.84 -26.10 -10.51
C GLU A 237 24.01 -24.97 -11.55
N CYS A 238 25.23 -24.72 -12.02
CA CYS A 238 25.50 -23.73 -13.07
C CYS A 238 24.75 -24.02 -14.38
N THR A 239 24.62 -25.30 -14.79
CA THR A 239 23.80 -25.65 -15.97
C THR A 239 22.30 -25.50 -15.71
N GLY A 240 21.85 -25.69 -14.47
CA GLY A 240 20.48 -25.42 -14.03
C GLY A 240 20.15 -23.92 -14.13
N LEU A 241 20.99 -23.05 -13.56
CA LEU A 241 20.82 -21.59 -13.64
C LEU A 241 20.78 -21.10 -15.09
N ARG A 242 21.64 -21.62 -15.98
CA ARG A 242 21.60 -21.27 -17.42
C ARG A 242 20.26 -21.61 -18.07
N LYS A 243 19.66 -22.76 -17.74
CA LYS A 243 18.32 -23.13 -18.23
C LYS A 243 17.24 -22.18 -17.71
N VAL A 244 17.24 -21.89 -16.41
CA VAL A 244 16.31 -20.92 -15.80
C VAL A 244 16.43 -19.54 -16.45
N HIS A 245 17.66 -19.06 -16.68
CA HIS A 245 17.90 -17.78 -17.36
C HIS A 245 17.36 -17.78 -18.80
N SER A 246 17.54 -18.88 -19.55
CA SER A 246 16.97 -18.99 -20.92
C SER A 246 15.43 -19.00 -20.93
N ALA A 247 14.79 -19.66 -19.96
CA ALA A 247 13.34 -19.67 -19.80
C ALA A 247 12.80 -18.29 -19.39
N LEU A 248 13.51 -17.58 -18.51
CA LEU A 248 13.19 -16.21 -18.10
C LEU A 248 13.28 -15.24 -19.29
N GLY A 249 14.31 -15.38 -20.14
CA GLY A 249 14.45 -14.61 -21.38
C GLY A 249 13.31 -14.84 -22.38
N GLN A 250 12.85 -16.09 -22.51
CA GLN A 250 11.65 -16.41 -23.30
C GLN A 250 10.39 -15.76 -22.72
N GLY A 251 10.17 -15.87 -21.41
CA GLY A 251 9.03 -15.23 -20.72
C GLY A 251 9.02 -13.70 -20.88
N LEU A 252 10.18 -13.05 -20.79
CA LEU A 252 10.33 -11.62 -21.03
C LEU A 252 9.91 -11.24 -22.46
N SER A 253 10.34 -12.02 -23.46
CA SER A 253 9.99 -11.77 -24.86
C SER A 253 8.49 -11.93 -25.14
N THR A 254 7.82 -12.89 -24.47
CA THR A 254 6.35 -13.04 -24.58
C THR A 254 5.61 -11.87 -23.93
N LEU A 255 6.04 -11.42 -22.74
CA LEU A 255 5.44 -10.26 -22.08
C LEU A 255 5.61 -8.97 -22.90
N GLN A 256 6.77 -8.79 -23.53
CA GLN A 256 7.04 -7.64 -24.41
C GLN A 256 6.16 -7.66 -25.68
N SER A 257 5.84 -8.84 -26.20
CA SER A 257 4.88 -9.02 -27.30
C SER A 257 3.44 -8.68 -26.88
N GLU A 258 2.98 -9.17 -25.73
CA GLU A 258 1.66 -8.87 -25.18
C GLU A 258 1.49 -7.37 -24.88
N GLN A 259 2.53 -6.73 -24.32
CA GLN A 259 2.55 -5.29 -24.09
C GLN A 259 2.41 -4.49 -25.40
N GLY A 260 3.11 -4.91 -26.46
CA GLY A 260 2.94 -4.33 -27.80
C GLY A 260 1.52 -4.47 -28.34
N HIS A 261 0.89 -5.63 -28.13
CA HIS A 261 -0.50 -5.89 -28.56
C HIS A 261 -1.50 -4.99 -27.81
N LEU A 262 -1.34 -4.82 -26.49
CA LEU A 262 -2.18 -3.93 -25.68
C LEU A 262 -2.04 -2.46 -26.08
N ILE A 263 -0.83 -1.99 -26.39
CA ILE A 263 -0.60 -0.62 -26.91
C ILE A 263 -1.35 -0.41 -28.22
N GLN A 264 -1.35 -1.40 -29.12
CA GLN A 264 -2.07 -1.31 -30.38
C GLN A 264 -3.60 -1.26 -30.19
N LEU A 265 -4.16 -2.11 -29.33
CA LEU A 265 -5.59 -2.08 -28.98
C LEU A 265 -6.02 -0.75 -28.34
N LEU A 266 -5.16 -0.16 -27.50
CA LEU A 266 -5.41 1.17 -26.91
C LEU A 266 -5.41 2.28 -27.99
N SER A 267 -4.48 2.22 -28.94
CA SER A 267 -4.42 3.16 -30.07
C SER A 267 -5.68 3.07 -30.96
N GLU A 268 -6.12 1.86 -31.30
CA GLU A 268 -7.35 1.63 -32.06
C GLU A 268 -8.60 2.11 -31.30
N SER A 269 -8.66 1.90 -29.98
CA SER A 269 -9.75 2.41 -29.14
C SER A 269 -9.79 3.94 -29.09
N GLN A 270 -8.63 4.60 -29.01
CA GLN A 270 -8.53 6.07 -29.05
C GLN A 270 -8.98 6.64 -30.40
N GLY A 271 -8.63 5.99 -31.51
CA GLY A 271 -9.11 6.37 -32.86
C GLY A 271 -10.64 6.30 -32.97
N HIS A 272 -11.26 5.23 -32.46
CA HIS A 272 -12.72 5.11 -32.44
C HIS A 272 -13.39 6.16 -31.54
N MET A 273 -12.82 6.49 -30.37
CA MET A 273 -13.36 7.55 -29.51
C MET A 273 -13.26 8.94 -30.17
N ALA A 274 -12.14 9.26 -30.83
CA ALA A 274 -11.98 10.52 -31.56
C ALA A 274 -13.05 10.66 -32.68
N HIS A 275 -13.30 9.59 -33.44
CA HIS A 275 -14.36 9.58 -34.44
C HIS A 275 -15.76 9.74 -33.82
N LEU A 276 -16.01 9.16 -32.65
CA LEU A 276 -17.29 9.30 -31.95
C LEU A 276 -17.52 10.74 -31.46
N VAL A 277 -16.48 11.39 -30.93
CA VAL A 277 -16.52 12.79 -30.48
C VAL A 277 -16.80 13.74 -31.64
N ASN A 278 -16.09 13.58 -32.76
CA ASN A 278 -16.32 14.41 -33.95
C ASN A 278 -17.75 14.26 -34.48
N SER A 279 -18.25 13.02 -34.60
CA SER A 279 -19.60 12.75 -35.09
C SER A 279 -20.70 13.28 -34.15
N ILE A 280 -20.46 13.34 -32.84
CA ILE A 280 -21.35 14.00 -31.87
C ILE A 280 -21.27 15.53 -32.01
N GLY A 281 -20.09 16.10 -32.26
CA GLY A 281 -19.90 17.51 -32.57
C GLY A 281 -20.72 17.96 -33.77
N ASP A 282 -20.59 17.27 -34.91
CA ASP A 282 -21.35 17.54 -36.14
C ASP A 282 -22.87 17.52 -35.89
N PHE A 283 -23.36 16.61 -35.05
CA PHE A 283 -24.78 16.47 -34.71
C PHE A 283 -25.27 17.62 -33.81
N LEU A 284 -24.44 18.11 -32.89
CA LEU A 284 -24.76 19.27 -32.06
C LEU A 284 -24.79 20.57 -32.89
N ASP A 285 -23.85 20.72 -33.82
CA ASP A 285 -23.77 21.84 -34.76
C ASP A 285 -24.95 21.88 -35.75
N ALA A 286 -25.52 20.72 -36.10
CA ALA A 286 -26.77 20.62 -36.83
C ALA A 286 -27.97 21.06 -35.98
N LEU A 287 -28.05 20.62 -34.72
CA LEU A 287 -29.13 20.96 -33.79
C LEU A 287 -29.13 22.44 -33.35
N GLN A 288 -27.97 23.11 -33.32
CA GLN A 288 -27.90 24.55 -33.06
C GLN A 288 -28.42 25.39 -34.23
N ARG A 289 -28.28 24.92 -35.48
CA ARG A 289 -28.80 25.60 -36.67
C ARG A 289 -30.32 25.52 -36.80
N ASP A 290 -30.95 24.46 -36.29
CA ASP A 290 -32.40 24.21 -36.42
C ASP A 290 -33.26 24.93 -35.36
N ARG A 291 -32.65 25.75 -34.48
CA ARG A 291 -33.34 26.34 -33.31
C ARG A 291 -33.78 27.81 -33.46
N GLY A 292 -33.92 28.28 -34.69
CA GLY A 292 -34.51 29.59 -35.01
C GLY A 292 -36.03 29.52 -35.22
N LEU A 293 -36.78 30.36 -34.48
CA LEU A 293 -38.22 30.71 -34.64
C LEU A 293 -39.30 29.71 -34.15
N GLY A 294 -40.25 30.23 -33.35
CA GLY A 294 -41.67 29.84 -33.43
C GLY A 294 -42.25 28.86 -32.39
N ARG A 295 -43.17 29.36 -31.54
CA ARG A 295 -44.20 28.60 -30.79
C ARG A 295 -45.57 28.88 -31.45
N PRO A 296 -46.66 28.06 -31.32
CA PRO A 296 -47.27 27.77 -30.01
C PRO A 296 -48.08 26.43 -29.81
N ARG A 297 -48.55 26.27 -28.56
CA ARG A 297 -49.57 25.38 -27.96
C ARG A 297 -50.65 24.72 -28.87
N VAL A 298 -51.02 23.47 -28.53
CA VAL A 298 -52.43 23.01 -28.33
C VAL A 298 -52.52 22.08 -27.08
N LYS A 299 -53.72 21.87 -26.56
CA LYS A 299 -54.12 21.26 -25.26
C LYS A 299 -54.83 19.91 -25.48
N ALA A 300 -54.75 18.98 -24.50
CA ALA A 300 -55.75 17.95 -24.10
C ALA A 300 -56.33 16.98 -25.18
N ASP A 301 -56.65 15.71 -24.92
CA ASP A 301 -57.63 15.24 -23.92
C ASP A 301 -57.57 13.73 -23.56
N LEU A 302 -58.42 13.36 -22.59
CA LEU A 302 -58.76 12.06 -22.00
C LEU A 302 -58.45 10.74 -22.77
N GLN A 303 -58.05 9.70 -22.01
CA GLN A 303 -58.96 8.58 -21.66
C GLN A 303 -58.47 7.74 -20.45
N ARG A 304 -59.34 6.87 -19.91
CA ARG A 304 -59.36 6.44 -18.50
C ARG A 304 -59.41 4.91 -18.33
N ALA A 305 -58.72 4.43 -17.29
CA ALA A 305 -58.98 3.23 -16.46
C ALA A 305 -58.34 1.89 -16.88
N PRO A 306 -58.24 0.89 -15.96
CA PRO A 306 -58.46 0.92 -14.50
C PRO A 306 -57.22 0.50 -13.67
N ALA A 307 -57.33 0.58 -12.35
CA ALA A 307 -56.28 0.23 -11.39
C ALA A 307 -56.31 -1.25 -10.96
N ARG A 308 -55.15 -1.81 -10.58
CA ARG A 308 -55.00 -2.85 -9.54
C ARG A 308 -53.54 -2.95 -9.08
N GLY A 309 -53.32 -3.12 -7.77
CA GLY A 309 -52.00 -3.43 -7.19
C GLY A 309 -51.32 -2.26 -6.46
N VAL A 310 -51.88 -1.82 -5.33
CA VAL A 310 -51.11 -1.05 -4.34
C VAL A 310 -50.09 -1.99 -3.70
N ARG A 311 -48.80 -1.85 -4.06
CA ARG A 311 -47.71 -2.24 -3.17
C ARG A 311 -47.40 -1.05 -2.25
N PRO A 312 -47.06 -1.26 -0.97
CA PRO A 312 -46.67 -0.16 -0.09
C PRO A 312 -45.51 0.63 -0.72
N ARG A 313 -45.49 1.95 -0.49
CA ARG A 313 -44.29 2.75 -0.76
C ARG A 313 -43.20 2.23 0.16
N GLY A 314 -42.30 1.39 -0.36
CA GLY A 314 -41.04 1.10 0.31
C GLY A 314 -40.35 2.42 0.61
N CYS A 315 -39.76 2.51 1.80
CA CYS A 315 -38.95 3.67 2.19
C CYS A 315 -37.95 3.99 1.08
N ALA A 316 -37.62 5.27 0.90
CA ALA A 316 -36.45 5.62 0.10
C ALA A 316 -35.25 4.89 0.72
N SER A 317 -34.74 3.86 0.03
CA SER A 317 -33.62 3.08 0.52
C SER A 317 -32.41 4.00 0.59
N SER A 318 -31.99 4.33 1.81
CA SER A 318 -30.67 4.93 2.02
C SER A 318 -29.63 4.06 1.31
N PRO A 319 -28.61 4.66 0.68
CA PRO A 319 -27.55 3.88 0.06
C PRO A 319 -26.95 2.91 1.10
N PRO A 320 -26.58 1.68 0.71
CA PRO A 320 -25.97 0.72 1.63
C PRO A 320 -24.73 1.34 2.30
N PRO A 321 -24.52 1.16 3.61
CA PRO A 321 -23.44 1.80 4.32
C PRO A 321 -22.08 1.24 3.86
N ARG A 322 -21.13 2.10 3.52
CA ARG A 322 -19.83 1.70 2.97
C ARG A 322 -18.82 1.28 4.04
N ASP A 323 -19.01 1.76 5.27
CA ASP A 323 -18.21 1.50 6.45
C ASP A 323 -19.02 1.76 7.74
N CYS A 324 -18.40 1.60 8.91
CA CYS A 324 -19.05 1.81 10.20
C CYS A 324 -19.45 3.28 10.49
N LEU A 325 -18.88 4.28 9.80
CA LEU A 325 -19.31 5.67 9.94
C LEU A 325 -20.65 5.90 9.23
N ASP A 326 -20.83 5.36 8.01
CA ASP A 326 -22.14 5.35 7.35
C ASP A 326 -23.18 4.58 8.20
N VAL A 327 -22.79 3.49 8.88
CA VAL A 327 -23.66 2.76 9.84
C VAL A 327 -24.05 3.65 11.02
N LEU A 328 -23.08 4.34 11.66
CA LEU A 328 -23.35 5.27 12.77
C LEU A 328 -24.30 6.40 12.36
N LEU A 329 -24.04 7.02 11.21
CA LEU A 329 -24.85 8.11 10.65
C LEU A 329 -26.27 7.64 10.24
N SER A 330 -26.50 6.35 10.05
CA SER A 330 -27.84 5.77 9.88
C SER A 330 -28.66 5.67 11.19
N GLY A 331 -28.06 6.00 12.33
CA GLY A 331 -28.68 6.02 13.66
C GLY A 331 -28.35 4.82 14.56
N GLN A 332 -27.48 3.90 14.11
CA GLN A 332 -27.01 2.76 14.90
C GLN A 332 -25.89 3.21 15.86
N GLN A 333 -26.09 3.04 17.17
CA GLN A 333 -25.19 3.62 18.20
C GLN A 333 -24.51 2.57 19.10
N GLU A 334 -24.80 1.28 18.92
CA GLU A 334 -24.20 0.22 19.73
C GLU A 334 -22.99 -0.42 19.03
N ASP A 335 -22.01 -0.83 19.81
CA ASP A 335 -20.89 -1.63 19.33
C ASP A 335 -21.39 -3.01 18.88
N GLY A 336 -20.88 -3.54 17.78
CA GLY A 336 -21.31 -4.87 17.32
C GLY A 336 -20.98 -5.18 15.87
N VAL A 337 -21.55 -6.30 15.38
CA VAL A 337 -21.31 -6.77 14.01
C VAL A 337 -22.35 -6.20 13.06
N TYR A 338 -21.89 -5.46 12.06
CA TYR A 338 -22.71 -4.83 11.03
C TYR A 338 -22.29 -5.27 9.63
N SER A 339 -23.21 -5.18 8.65
CA SER A 339 -22.91 -5.44 7.24
C SER A 339 -22.64 -4.13 6.52
N ILE A 340 -21.51 -4.07 5.81
CA ILE A 340 -21.07 -2.90 5.04
C ILE A 340 -20.77 -3.27 3.59
N PHE A 341 -20.80 -2.29 2.69
CA PHE A 341 -20.77 -2.45 1.24
C PHE A 341 -19.77 -1.46 0.60
N PRO A 342 -18.46 -1.73 0.66
CA PRO A 342 -17.46 -0.82 0.09
C PRO A 342 -17.62 -0.64 -1.42
N THR A 343 -17.24 0.53 -1.93
CA THR A 343 -17.47 0.98 -3.32
C THR A 343 -16.99 -0.03 -4.38
N HIS A 344 -15.82 -0.66 -4.16
CA HIS A 344 -15.25 -1.66 -5.05
C HIS A 344 -15.43 -3.11 -4.55
N TYR A 345 -16.28 -3.32 -3.53
CA TYR A 345 -16.69 -4.63 -3.02
C TYR A 345 -18.23 -4.68 -2.85
N PRO A 346 -19.00 -4.64 -3.95
CA PRO A 346 -20.46 -4.46 -3.91
C PRO A 346 -21.22 -5.65 -3.30
N ALA A 347 -20.59 -6.82 -3.16
CA ALA A 347 -21.16 -7.96 -2.44
C ALA A 347 -21.30 -7.69 -0.93
N GLY A 348 -20.52 -6.74 -0.40
CA GLY A 348 -20.42 -6.43 1.02
C GLY A 348 -19.79 -7.53 1.86
N PHE A 349 -19.61 -7.24 3.14
CA PHE A 349 -19.18 -8.18 4.17
C PHE A 349 -19.53 -7.66 5.57
N GLN A 350 -19.37 -8.51 6.57
CA GLN A 350 -19.55 -8.13 7.97
C GLN A 350 -18.25 -7.63 8.59
N VAL A 351 -18.36 -6.64 9.48
CA VAL A 351 -17.28 -6.06 10.28
C VAL A 351 -17.74 -5.85 11.71
N TYR A 352 -16.81 -5.71 12.65
CA TYR A 352 -17.12 -5.16 13.97
C TYR A 352 -16.99 -3.64 13.91
N CYS A 353 -18.04 -2.94 14.35
CA CYS A 353 -18.05 -1.49 14.50
C CYS A 353 -17.88 -1.10 15.96
N ASP A 354 -17.00 -0.14 16.21
CA ASP A 354 -16.91 0.60 17.46
C ASP A 354 -17.59 1.96 17.28
N MET A 355 -18.66 2.17 18.05
CA MET A 355 -19.53 3.32 18.01
C MET A 355 -19.26 4.30 19.17
N ARG A 356 -18.22 4.06 19.98
CA ARG A 356 -17.95 4.79 21.23
C ARG A 356 -16.63 5.55 21.21
N THR A 357 -15.54 4.97 20.69
CA THR A 357 -14.21 5.61 20.69
C THR A 357 -14.23 6.91 19.89
N ASP A 358 -13.87 8.04 20.50
CA ASP A 358 -13.80 9.36 19.85
C ASP A 358 -15.06 9.72 19.02
N GLY A 359 -16.24 9.42 19.58
CA GLY A 359 -17.53 9.66 18.88
C GLY A 359 -17.93 8.59 17.86
N GLY A 360 -17.20 7.48 17.79
CA GLY A 360 -17.59 6.26 17.07
C GLY A 360 -17.35 6.28 15.56
N GLY A 361 -17.94 5.29 14.89
CA GLY A 361 -17.89 5.11 13.45
C GLY A 361 -16.65 4.35 12.97
N TRP A 362 -15.96 3.65 13.87
CA TRP A 362 -14.72 2.94 13.58
C TRP A 362 -14.99 1.52 13.08
N THR A 363 -14.34 1.16 11.98
CA THR A 363 -14.36 -0.19 11.40
C THR A 363 -13.15 -0.97 11.88
N VAL A 364 -13.35 -1.96 12.76
CA VAL A 364 -12.27 -2.80 13.29
C VAL A 364 -11.81 -3.78 12.21
N PHE A 365 -10.50 -3.93 12.05
CA PHE A 365 -9.91 -4.88 11.10
C PHE A 365 -8.88 -5.84 11.73
N GLN A 366 -8.40 -5.56 12.94
CA GLN A 366 -7.55 -6.44 13.73
C GLN A 366 -7.93 -6.33 15.20
N ARG A 367 -8.01 -7.46 15.91
CA ARG A 367 -8.12 -7.49 17.37
C ARG A 367 -7.31 -8.65 17.96
N ARG A 368 -6.61 -8.39 19.06
CA ARG A 368 -5.94 -9.33 19.98
C ARG A 368 -6.48 -9.08 21.39
N GLU A 369 -6.74 -10.12 22.17
CA GLU A 369 -7.33 -9.97 23.52
C GLU A 369 -7.03 -11.13 24.49
N ASP A 370 -6.80 -12.36 24.01
CA ASP A 370 -6.66 -13.55 24.87
C ASP A 370 -5.68 -14.63 24.35
N GLY A 371 -5.27 -14.55 23.08
CA GLY A 371 -4.45 -15.55 22.39
C GLY A 371 -5.21 -16.80 21.95
N SER A 372 -6.54 -16.77 21.90
CA SER A 372 -7.39 -17.88 21.42
C SER A 372 -7.22 -18.17 19.92
N VAL A 373 -6.77 -17.19 19.14
CA VAL A 373 -6.52 -17.32 17.70
C VAL A 373 -5.02 -17.30 17.41
N ASN A 374 -4.56 -18.28 16.63
CA ASN A 374 -3.19 -18.31 16.14
C ASN A 374 -3.03 -17.37 14.93
N PHE A 375 -2.22 -16.32 15.08
CA PHE A 375 -1.91 -15.33 14.03
C PHE A 375 -0.70 -15.70 13.16
N PHE A 376 0.08 -16.74 13.47
CA PHE A 376 1.21 -17.21 12.64
C PHE A 376 0.72 -18.02 11.43
N ARG A 377 -0.02 -17.34 10.55
CA ARG A 377 -0.65 -17.86 9.33
C ARG A 377 0.19 -17.54 8.08
N GLY A 378 -0.21 -18.12 6.95
CA GLY A 378 0.38 -17.86 5.65
C GLY A 378 -0.38 -16.78 4.85
N TRP A 379 0.13 -16.45 3.67
CA TRP A 379 -0.37 -15.40 2.77
C TRP A 379 -1.88 -15.43 2.55
N GLU A 380 -2.41 -16.58 2.14
CA GLU A 380 -3.84 -16.73 1.79
C GLU A 380 -4.76 -16.36 2.97
N ALA A 381 -4.43 -16.77 4.19
CA ALA A 381 -5.20 -16.43 5.37
C ALA A 381 -5.12 -14.93 5.70
N TYR A 382 -3.96 -14.30 5.51
CA TYR A 382 -3.85 -12.84 5.67
C TYR A 382 -4.54 -12.05 4.57
N ARG A 383 -4.69 -12.61 3.36
CA ARG A 383 -5.50 -12.04 2.28
C ARG A 383 -7.00 -12.15 2.57
N GLU A 384 -7.48 -13.36 2.90
CA GLU A 384 -8.90 -13.68 3.04
C GLU A 384 -9.49 -13.42 4.44
N GLY A 385 -8.65 -13.19 5.46
CA GLY A 385 -9.07 -12.98 6.83
C GLY A 385 -9.30 -14.27 7.63
N PHE A 386 -9.25 -14.17 8.96
CA PHE A 386 -9.45 -15.29 9.90
C PHE A 386 -9.88 -14.80 11.29
N GLY A 387 -10.34 -15.73 12.13
CA GLY A 387 -10.83 -15.44 13.48
C GLY A 387 -12.33 -15.16 13.52
N LYS A 388 -12.80 -14.42 14.52
CA LYS A 388 -14.22 -14.03 14.67
C LYS A 388 -14.34 -12.55 14.99
N LEU A 389 -15.24 -11.84 14.30
CA LEU A 389 -15.44 -10.39 14.47
C LEU A 389 -15.77 -9.97 15.92
N THR A 390 -16.39 -10.87 16.70
CA THR A 390 -16.73 -10.66 18.11
C THR A 390 -15.60 -10.93 19.09
N GLY A 391 -14.37 -11.17 18.61
CA GLY A 391 -13.18 -11.42 19.42
C GLY A 391 -11.90 -11.29 18.60
N GLU A 392 -10.88 -12.10 18.86
CA GLU A 392 -9.64 -12.09 18.06
C GLU A 392 -9.89 -12.39 16.56
N HIS A 393 -9.42 -11.49 15.69
CA HIS A 393 -9.52 -11.66 14.24
C HIS A 393 -8.55 -10.78 13.44
N TRP A 394 -8.42 -11.14 12.16
CA TRP A 394 -7.87 -10.32 11.09
C TRP A 394 -8.89 -10.28 9.94
N LEU A 395 -9.30 -9.08 9.52
CA LEU A 395 -10.38 -8.90 8.52
C LEU A 395 -9.99 -9.30 7.10
N GLY A 396 -8.69 -9.41 6.81
CA GLY A 396 -8.15 -9.77 5.49
C GLY A 396 -7.72 -8.56 4.66
N LEU A 397 -6.51 -8.61 4.10
CA LEU A 397 -5.90 -7.53 3.33
C LEU A 397 -6.77 -7.09 2.16
N LYS A 398 -7.47 -8.02 1.50
CA LYS A 398 -8.39 -7.72 0.39
C LYS A 398 -9.57 -6.82 0.82
N ARG A 399 -10.06 -6.98 2.05
CA ARG A 399 -11.13 -6.15 2.63
C ARG A 399 -10.59 -4.80 3.13
N ILE A 400 -9.42 -4.80 3.78
CA ILE A 400 -8.76 -3.58 4.26
C ILE A 400 -8.39 -2.67 3.08
N HIS A 401 -7.87 -3.23 1.98
CA HIS A 401 -7.64 -2.52 0.72
C HIS A 401 -8.95 -1.91 0.19
N ALA A 402 -10.01 -2.72 0.00
CA ALA A 402 -11.29 -2.24 -0.54
C ALA A 402 -12.00 -1.18 0.31
N LEU A 403 -11.71 -1.13 1.62
CA LEU A 403 -12.10 -0.03 2.50
C LEU A 403 -11.21 1.18 2.28
N SER A 404 -9.90 1.05 2.49
CA SER A 404 -8.97 2.19 2.48
C SER A 404 -8.80 2.89 1.13
N THR A 405 -9.22 2.31 0.01
CA THR A 405 -9.18 2.96 -1.32
C THR A 405 -10.44 3.76 -1.66
N GLN A 406 -11.56 3.60 -0.93
CA GLN A 406 -12.82 4.26 -1.30
C GLN A 406 -12.94 5.72 -0.81
N ALA A 407 -12.09 6.11 0.13
CA ALA A 407 -11.99 7.45 0.73
C ALA A 407 -10.64 7.55 1.46
N THR A 408 -10.26 8.73 1.95
CA THR A 408 -9.14 8.87 2.89
C THR A 408 -9.56 8.37 4.27
N TYR A 409 -8.80 7.44 4.86
CA TYR A 409 -9.06 6.93 6.22
C TYR A 409 -7.96 7.35 7.20
N GLU A 410 -8.37 7.61 8.44
CA GLU A 410 -7.51 7.64 9.62
C GLU A 410 -7.46 6.24 10.28
N LEU A 411 -6.33 5.91 10.91
CA LEU A 411 -6.13 4.69 11.69
C LEU A 411 -6.04 5.03 13.17
N HIS A 412 -6.75 4.28 14.00
CA HIS A 412 -6.57 4.25 15.44
C HIS A 412 -6.14 2.85 15.89
N VAL A 413 -5.10 2.79 16.72
CA VAL A 413 -4.56 1.59 17.33
C VAL A 413 -4.68 1.76 18.85
N ALA A 414 -5.60 1.02 19.47
CA ALA A 414 -5.76 0.98 20.91
C ALA A 414 -4.95 -0.20 21.49
N LEU A 415 -4.23 0.02 22.59
CA LEU A 415 -3.30 -0.93 23.20
C LEU A 415 -3.50 -1.00 24.71
N GLU A 416 -3.37 -2.19 25.29
CA GLU A 416 -3.44 -2.42 26.75
C GLU A 416 -2.42 -3.48 27.18
N ASP A 417 -1.79 -3.25 28.34
CA ASP A 417 -0.81 -4.14 28.97
C ASP A 417 -1.44 -5.06 30.03
N PHE A 418 -0.66 -5.93 30.67
CA PHE A 418 -1.18 -6.85 31.71
C PHE A 418 -1.38 -6.20 33.09
N ASP A 419 -0.92 -4.97 33.27
CA ASP A 419 -1.09 -4.16 34.48
C ASP A 419 -2.27 -3.17 34.36
N ASN A 420 -3.10 -3.34 33.32
CA ASN A 420 -4.23 -2.50 32.91
C ASN A 420 -3.85 -1.04 32.53
N GLY A 421 -2.58 -0.79 32.21
CA GLY A 421 -2.17 0.42 31.51
C GLY A 421 -2.73 0.40 30.08
N THR A 422 -3.16 1.57 29.59
CA THR A 422 -3.70 1.73 28.24
C THR A 422 -3.01 2.87 27.51
N ALA A 423 -2.77 2.68 26.22
CA ALA A 423 -2.20 3.69 25.33
C ALA A 423 -2.84 3.60 23.94
N TYR A 424 -2.69 4.65 23.14
CA TYR A 424 -3.14 4.62 21.75
C TYR A 424 -2.16 5.30 20.80
N ALA A 425 -2.20 4.89 19.55
CA ALA A 425 -1.56 5.56 18.43
C ALA A 425 -2.63 5.86 17.36
N HIS A 426 -2.71 7.11 16.94
CA HIS A 426 -3.57 7.59 15.87
C HIS A 426 -2.71 8.05 14.70
N TYR A 427 -3.18 7.83 13.48
CA TYR A 427 -2.51 8.22 12.25
C TYR A 427 -3.54 8.88 11.33
N GLY A 428 -3.33 10.16 11.01
CA GLY A 428 -4.26 10.96 10.22
C GLY A 428 -4.46 10.49 8.77
N SER A 429 -3.55 9.66 8.26
CA SER A 429 -3.67 8.99 6.96
C SER A 429 -3.23 7.53 7.07
N PHE A 430 -4.06 6.63 6.57
CA PHE A 430 -3.81 5.19 6.47
C PHE A 430 -4.43 4.59 5.21
N GLY A 431 -3.70 3.69 4.57
CA GLY A 431 -4.26 2.81 3.55
C GLY A 431 -3.34 1.70 3.11
N VAL A 432 -3.89 0.76 2.34
CA VAL A 432 -3.22 -0.49 1.95
C VAL A 432 -3.37 -0.71 0.45
N GLY A 433 -2.25 -0.66 -0.29
CA GLY A 433 -2.25 -0.78 -1.75
C GLY A 433 -3.00 0.36 -2.47
N LEU A 434 -2.92 1.60 -1.95
CA LEU A 434 -3.80 2.71 -2.36
C LEU A 434 -3.84 3.00 -3.87
N PHE A 435 -2.72 2.81 -4.57
CA PHE A 435 -2.58 3.08 -6.00
C PHE A 435 -2.12 1.85 -6.79
N SER A 436 -2.21 0.66 -6.18
CA SER A 436 -1.83 -0.61 -6.79
C SER A 436 -2.87 -1.05 -7.83
N VAL A 437 -2.40 -1.43 -9.02
CA VAL A 437 -3.27 -1.96 -10.08
C VAL A 437 -3.70 -3.39 -9.75
N ASP A 438 -2.75 -4.23 -9.33
CA ASP A 438 -3.01 -5.47 -8.63
C ASP A 438 -2.44 -5.37 -7.20
N PRO A 439 -3.29 -5.14 -6.17
CA PRO A 439 -2.82 -4.97 -4.80
C PRO A 439 -2.34 -6.27 -4.16
N GLU A 440 -2.69 -7.45 -4.70
CA GLU A 440 -2.14 -8.72 -4.23
C GLU A 440 -0.74 -8.93 -4.81
N GLU A 441 -0.53 -8.71 -6.11
CA GLU A 441 0.81 -8.79 -6.74
C GLU A 441 1.77 -7.78 -6.11
N ASP A 442 1.35 -6.52 -5.96
CA ASP A 442 2.13 -5.46 -5.29
C ASP A 442 2.42 -5.74 -3.81
N GLY A 443 1.77 -6.76 -3.21
CA GLY A 443 2.02 -7.17 -1.83
C GLY A 443 1.38 -6.26 -0.79
N TYR A 444 0.24 -5.63 -1.10
CA TYR A 444 -0.54 -4.77 -0.21
C TYR A 444 0.30 -3.72 0.56
N PRO A 445 1.03 -2.83 -0.14
CA PRO A 445 1.97 -1.89 0.50
C PRO A 445 1.26 -0.91 1.44
N LEU A 446 1.83 -0.70 2.62
CA LEU A 446 1.29 0.22 3.62
C LEU A 446 1.53 1.67 3.23
N THR A 447 0.50 2.51 3.35
CA THR A 447 0.63 3.96 3.43
C THR A 447 0.18 4.40 4.81
N VAL A 448 1.04 5.08 5.56
CA VAL A 448 0.69 5.65 6.87
C VAL A 448 1.47 6.93 7.13
N ALA A 449 0.81 7.94 7.70
CA ALA A 449 1.38 9.26 8.03
C ALA A 449 0.67 9.91 9.23
N ASP A 450 1.15 11.09 9.63
CA ASP A 450 0.51 11.99 10.60
C ASP A 450 0.18 11.35 11.96
N TYR A 451 1.22 10.82 12.62
CA TYR A 451 1.12 10.23 13.96
C TYR A 451 0.69 11.25 15.02
N SER A 452 -0.22 10.83 15.91
CA SER A 452 -0.48 11.43 17.21
C SER A 452 -0.84 10.35 18.24
N GLY A 453 -0.78 10.65 19.54
CA GLY A 453 -1.22 9.72 20.61
C GLY A 453 -0.22 9.51 21.73
N THR A 454 -0.51 8.54 22.61
CA THR A 454 0.20 8.31 23.88
C THR A 454 1.14 7.11 23.86
N ALA A 455 1.00 6.17 22.90
CA ALA A 455 1.84 4.97 22.81
C ALA A 455 3.23 5.21 22.17
N GLY A 456 3.50 6.43 21.70
CA GLY A 456 4.61 6.72 20.80
C GLY A 456 4.42 6.08 19.41
N ASP A 457 5.19 6.54 18.41
CA ASP A 457 5.16 5.93 17.09
C ASP A 457 6.00 4.65 17.02
N SER A 458 5.36 3.56 16.57
CA SER A 458 6.04 2.33 16.16
C SER A 458 5.62 1.85 14.77
N LEU A 459 4.96 2.68 13.95
CA LEU A 459 4.42 2.31 12.64
C LEU A 459 4.94 3.13 11.46
N LEU A 460 5.33 4.41 11.60
CA LEU A 460 5.77 5.22 10.44
C LEU A 460 6.97 4.62 9.70
N LYS A 461 7.87 3.91 10.41
CA LYS A 461 9.03 3.21 9.79
C LYS A 461 8.65 2.08 8.84
N HIS A 462 7.41 1.59 8.93
CA HIS A 462 6.81 0.57 8.07
C HIS A 462 6.07 1.15 6.85
N SER A 463 5.89 2.47 6.77
CA SER A 463 5.28 3.13 5.62
C SER A 463 6.07 2.83 4.34
N GLY A 464 5.36 2.50 3.26
CA GLY A 464 5.91 2.05 1.98
C GLY A 464 6.30 0.56 1.91
N MET A 465 6.28 -0.19 3.00
CA MET A 465 6.67 -1.61 2.99
C MET A 465 5.51 -2.51 2.53
N ARG A 466 5.86 -3.60 1.84
CA ARG A 466 4.94 -4.68 1.48
C ARG A 466 4.63 -5.55 2.69
N PHE A 467 3.48 -6.21 2.66
CA PHE A 467 3.10 -7.18 3.68
C PHE A 467 3.88 -8.49 3.46
N THR A 468 4.49 -9.00 4.52
CA THR A 468 5.31 -10.21 4.51
C THR A 468 4.74 -11.25 5.47
N THR A 469 4.75 -12.50 5.03
CA THR A 469 4.25 -13.70 5.74
C THR A 469 5.31 -14.79 5.69
N LYS A 470 5.18 -15.82 6.53
CA LYS A 470 6.15 -16.92 6.64
C LYS A 470 6.37 -17.73 5.34
N ASP A 471 5.45 -17.61 4.39
CA ASP A 471 5.40 -18.31 3.10
C ASP A 471 5.41 -17.35 1.88
N ARG A 472 5.37 -16.03 2.11
CA ARG A 472 5.63 -15.01 1.09
C ARG A 472 6.50 -13.89 1.67
N ASP A 473 7.76 -13.88 1.27
CA ASP A 473 8.72 -12.86 1.62
C ASP A 473 8.64 -11.65 0.68
N SER A 474 8.69 -10.45 1.25
CA SER A 474 8.67 -9.16 0.56
C SER A 474 9.26 -8.03 1.44
N ASP A 475 10.04 -8.38 2.46
CA ASP A 475 10.70 -7.39 3.33
C ASP A 475 12.12 -7.04 2.83
N HIS A 476 12.86 -6.23 3.59
CA HIS A 476 14.21 -5.74 3.24
C HIS A 476 15.32 -6.39 4.11
N SER A 477 15.03 -7.51 4.76
CA SER A 477 16.01 -8.29 5.51
C SER A 477 16.67 -9.38 4.65
N GLU A 478 17.73 -9.99 5.19
CA GLU A 478 18.37 -11.17 4.59
C GLU A 478 17.63 -12.46 4.97
N ASN A 479 16.72 -12.39 5.95
CA ASN A 479 15.92 -13.50 6.47
C ASN A 479 14.45 -13.08 6.56
N ASN A 480 13.52 -13.98 6.28
CA ASN A 480 12.09 -13.69 6.39
C ASN A 480 11.69 -13.19 7.80
N CYS A 481 11.35 -11.90 7.91
CA CYS A 481 11.03 -11.28 9.20
C CYS A 481 9.78 -11.90 9.84
N ALA A 482 8.78 -12.30 9.03
CA ALA A 482 7.55 -12.92 9.52
C ALA A 482 7.81 -14.29 10.16
N ALA A 483 8.69 -15.09 9.57
CA ALA A 483 9.16 -16.34 10.15
C ALA A 483 9.96 -16.08 11.43
N PHE A 484 10.92 -15.15 11.41
CA PHE A 484 11.78 -14.86 12.57
C PHE A 484 10.97 -14.35 13.78
N TYR A 485 10.14 -13.33 13.60
CA TYR A 485 9.33 -12.69 14.64
C TYR A 485 7.91 -13.26 14.78
N ARG A 486 7.68 -14.45 14.20
CA ARG A 486 6.49 -15.32 14.40
C ARG A 486 5.13 -14.61 14.20
N GLY A 487 5.06 -13.70 13.24
CA GLY A 487 3.87 -12.91 12.91
C GLY A 487 3.64 -12.77 11.41
N ALA A 488 2.91 -11.73 11.02
CA ALA A 488 2.87 -11.23 9.65
C ALA A 488 2.54 -9.74 9.64
N TRP A 489 3.31 -8.96 8.89
CA TRP A 489 3.29 -7.50 8.99
C TRP A 489 3.89 -6.84 7.75
N TRP A 490 3.80 -5.53 7.68
CA TRP A 490 4.54 -4.70 6.71
C TRP A 490 6.01 -4.57 7.13
N TYR A 491 6.73 -5.70 7.23
CA TYR A 491 8.10 -5.75 7.75
C TYR A 491 9.08 -4.97 6.87
N ARG A 492 10.12 -4.40 7.51
CA ARG A 492 11.24 -3.70 6.88
C ARG A 492 12.54 -4.47 7.08
N ASN A 493 13.23 -4.24 8.20
CA ASN A 493 14.38 -5.06 8.62
C ASN A 493 14.59 -4.93 10.15
N CYS A 494 13.69 -5.43 11.01
CA CYS A 494 12.41 -6.06 10.69
C CYS A 494 11.21 -5.21 11.10
N HIS A 495 11.12 -4.76 12.35
CA HIS A 495 9.97 -3.96 12.80
C HIS A 495 10.27 -2.98 13.93
N THR A 496 9.30 -2.10 14.19
CA THR A 496 9.06 -1.42 15.48
C THR A 496 7.72 -1.82 16.12
N SER A 497 6.77 -2.37 15.35
CA SER A 497 5.51 -2.93 15.85
C SER A 497 5.28 -4.33 15.29
N ASN A 498 4.71 -5.24 16.10
CA ASN A 498 4.45 -6.64 15.73
C ASN A 498 3.11 -7.12 16.31
N LEU A 499 2.03 -6.36 16.10
CA LEU A 499 0.71 -6.65 16.71
C LEU A 499 0.11 -8.00 16.27
N ASN A 500 0.63 -8.59 15.20
CA ASN A 500 0.28 -9.91 14.68
C ASN A 500 1.22 -11.04 15.13
N GLY A 501 2.15 -10.78 16.05
CA GLY A 501 3.06 -11.76 16.64
C GLY A 501 2.38 -12.73 17.62
N GLN A 502 3.18 -13.53 18.32
CA GLN A 502 2.67 -14.52 19.29
C GLN A 502 2.07 -13.84 20.52
N TYR A 503 1.06 -14.46 21.12
CA TYR A 503 0.44 -13.94 22.34
C TYR A 503 1.20 -14.46 23.57
N LEU A 504 2.33 -13.83 23.90
CA LEU A 504 3.28 -14.31 24.92
C LEU A 504 2.96 -13.87 26.36
N ARG A 505 1.92 -13.04 26.55
CA ARG A 505 1.34 -12.66 27.85
C ARG A 505 2.29 -11.87 28.78
N GLY A 506 2.60 -10.64 28.38
CA GLY A 506 3.44 -9.72 29.14
C GLY A 506 4.92 -9.93 28.86
N ALA A 507 5.76 -9.76 29.88
CA ALA A 507 7.21 -9.87 29.76
C ALA A 507 7.66 -11.28 29.35
N HIS A 508 8.54 -11.38 28.35
CA HIS A 508 9.03 -12.65 27.81
C HIS A 508 10.54 -12.63 27.55
N ALA A 509 11.14 -13.82 27.43
CA ALA A 509 12.59 -13.99 27.30
C ALA A 509 13.08 -14.02 25.84
N SER A 510 12.18 -14.25 24.88
CA SER A 510 12.48 -14.17 23.45
C SER A 510 12.62 -12.70 23.02
N TYR A 511 13.02 -12.48 21.76
CA TYR A 511 13.27 -11.13 21.25
C TYR A 511 12.22 -10.75 20.21
N ALA A 512 11.33 -9.84 20.63
CA ALA A 512 10.35 -9.13 19.81
C ALA A 512 9.35 -9.97 18.97
N ASP A 513 9.19 -11.25 19.29
CA ASP A 513 8.32 -12.20 18.58
C ASP A 513 6.90 -12.32 19.19
N GLY A 514 6.56 -11.43 20.12
CA GLY A 514 5.24 -11.28 20.74
C GLY A 514 4.36 -10.20 20.09
N VAL A 515 3.28 -9.80 20.76
CA VAL A 515 2.42 -8.65 20.38
C VAL A 515 3.09 -7.34 20.81
N GLU A 516 4.11 -6.89 20.08
CA GLU A 516 4.97 -5.78 20.50
C GLU A 516 4.54 -4.40 19.95
N TRP A 517 4.73 -3.35 20.76
CA TRP A 517 4.74 -1.94 20.35
C TRP A 517 5.93 -1.21 20.99
N ALA A 518 7.05 -1.14 20.26
CA ALA A 518 8.37 -0.86 20.84
C ALA A 518 8.50 0.50 21.55
N SER A 519 7.77 1.52 21.09
CA SER A 519 7.79 2.85 21.68
C SER A 519 7.05 2.98 23.01
N TRP A 520 6.26 1.96 23.41
CA TRP A 520 5.53 1.96 24.69
C TRP A 520 6.07 0.91 25.67
N THR A 521 6.07 -0.37 25.29
CA THR A 521 6.44 -1.49 26.19
C THR A 521 7.78 -2.16 25.83
N GLY A 522 8.48 -1.65 24.81
CA GLY A 522 9.76 -2.19 24.36
C GLY A 522 9.63 -3.45 23.49
N TRP A 523 10.67 -4.29 23.53
CA TRP A 523 10.88 -5.41 22.58
C TRP A 523 10.69 -6.79 23.18
N GLN A 524 10.29 -6.86 24.45
CA GLN A 524 10.22 -8.09 25.24
C GLN A 524 8.97 -8.11 26.11
N TYR A 525 7.88 -7.50 25.62
CA TYR A 525 6.61 -7.40 26.32
C TYR A 525 5.45 -7.51 25.33
N SER A 526 4.86 -8.70 25.29
CA SER A 526 3.68 -8.97 24.47
C SER A 526 2.45 -8.39 25.14
N LEU A 527 1.82 -7.42 24.50
CA LEU A 527 0.61 -6.74 24.97
C LEU A 527 -0.56 -7.71 25.24
N LYS A 528 -1.46 -7.29 26.13
CA LYS A 528 -2.68 -8.02 26.52
C LYS A 528 -3.78 -7.83 25.49
N PHE A 529 -3.97 -6.59 25.03
CA PHE A 529 -4.95 -6.28 24.01
C PHE A 529 -4.38 -5.29 23.01
N SER A 530 -4.76 -5.50 21.75
CA SER A 530 -4.53 -4.54 20.67
C SER A 530 -5.72 -4.55 19.73
N GLU A 531 -6.18 -3.38 19.32
CA GLU A 531 -7.24 -3.25 18.32
C GLU A 531 -6.86 -2.19 17.28
N MET A 532 -6.88 -2.57 16.00
CA MET A 532 -6.66 -1.67 14.88
C MET A 532 -7.98 -1.42 14.16
N LYS A 533 -8.33 -0.14 13.99
CA LYS A 533 -9.61 0.29 13.43
C LYS A 533 -9.47 1.56 12.61
N ILE A 534 -10.28 1.68 11.55
CA ILE A 534 -10.24 2.80 10.60
C ILE A 534 -11.57 3.55 10.53
N ARG A 535 -11.50 4.85 10.27
CA ARG A 535 -12.66 5.73 10.06
C ARG A 535 -12.33 6.71 8.93
N PRO A 536 -13.30 7.17 8.12
CA PRO A 536 -13.03 8.22 7.13
C PRO A 536 -12.47 9.47 7.81
N ALA A 537 -11.34 9.96 7.32
CA ALA A 537 -10.71 11.17 7.82
C ALA A 537 -11.65 12.36 7.58
N ARG A 538 -11.76 13.26 8.55
CA ARG A 538 -12.56 14.49 8.38
C ARG A 538 -11.83 15.43 7.43
N GLU A 539 -12.31 15.50 6.20
CA GLU A 539 -11.84 16.46 5.21
C GLU A 539 -12.04 17.88 5.76
N GLY A 540 -10.93 18.62 5.93
CA GLY A 540 -10.93 19.95 6.54
C GLY A 540 -11.75 20.92 5.69
N ARG A 541 -12.81 21.48 6.27
CA ARG A 541 -13.74 22.40 5.61
C ARG A 541 -13.37 23.86 5.88
#